data_AF-A0A836B114-F1
#
_entry.id   AF-A0A836B114-F1
#
_cell.length_a   1.000
_cell.length_b   1.000
_cell.length_c   1.000
_cell.angle_alpha   90.00
_cell.angle_beta   90.00
_cell.angle_gamma   90.00
#
_symmetry.space_group_name_H-M   'P 1'
#
loop_
_entity.id
_entity.type
_entity.pdbx_description
1 polymer ?
#
loop_
_entity_poly.entity_id
_entity_poly.type
_entity_poly.pdbx_seq_one_letter_code
_entity_poly.pdbx_strand_id
1 'polypeptide(L)'
;MIVSRAAHMLSAAQRSGSSARARACARSVRVVPRAATFEGLMDDTSKAKLQELERRFMMADVDGNGHIDREELRNLLESMESGEVYMMSQHWLPEDELERCMEQYDTNKDGVISFEEFKQIIYDGLLLEGTLAEYESAFKAVDKSGNGTIGATELSKLFASLGNPVSLEKLVDLMQMYDKDDSGQIEFPEFLLMFRNSLLDLKDMTTYMTLDEAPGPGSSGALVDAVEGDMTLIFSEEELDAIIAANPNKLVVVFGALTWCRPCKGMQRPVQKLAEHYKDHIVFVKLFGNANKQTKRIFKERFQIRSTPCFITLRNGEPVYTQTGSNKEKLEAGLRSLISNPPVGMIYPSAEAVAAL
;
A
#
# COMPACT_ATOMS: atom_id res chain seq x y z
N MET A 1 11.84 14.41 0.52
CA MET A 1 10.86 15.33 1.16
C MET A 1 9.41 14.92 0.88
N ILE A 2 9.10 13.62 0.84
CA ILE A 2 7.82 13.12 0.29
C ILE A 2 6.83 12.69 1.39
N VAL A 3 7.29 12.47 2.63
CA VAL A 3 6.41 12.02 3.75
C VAL A 3 5.86 13.18 4.61
N SER A 4 6.10 14.45 4.23
CA SER A 4 5.76 15.58 5.09
C SER A 4 4.32 16.08 4.96
N ARG A 5 3.53 15.63 3.98
CA ARG A 5 2.16 16.14 3.77
C ARG A 5 1.06 15.32 4.42
N ALA A 6 1.28 14.04 4.72
CA ALA A 6 0.26 13.20 5.37
C ALA A 6 0.17 13.39 6.91
N ALA A 7 1.10 14.13 7.54
CA ALA A 7 1.20 14.21 9.00
C ALA A 7 0.54 15.47 9.63
N HIS A 8 -0.07 16.37 8.84
CA HIS A 8 -0.53 17.67 9.36
C HIS A 8 -2.03 17.77 9.72
N MET A 9 -2.81 16.69 9.55
CA MET A 9 -4.26 16.69 9.81
C MET A 9 -4.66 16.45 11.28
N LEU A 10 -3.71 16.36 12.22
CA LEU A 10 -4.00 16.03 13.63
C LEU A 10 -3.22 16.93 14.59
N SER A 11 -3.74 18.14 14.90
CA SER A 11 -3.57 18.82 16.20
C SER A 11 -3.91 20.32 16.11
N ALA A 12 -5.18 20.69 16.34
CA ALA A 12 -5.52 22.01 16.90
C ALA A 12 -6.98 22.07 17.37
N ALA A 13 -7.30 21.38 18.47
CA ALA A 13 -8.52 21.65 19.24
C ALA A 13 -8.13 21.88 20.70
N GLN A 14 -8.74 22.90 21.30
CA GLN A 14 -8.64 23.36 22.71
C GLN A 14 -7.56 24.41 23.02
N ARG A 15 -7.99 25.67 23.18
CA ARG A 15 -8.16 26.29 24.51
C ARG A 15 -8.88 27.65 24.44
N SER A 16 -9.67 27.86 25.48
CA SER A 16 -10.71 28.86 25.70
C SER A 16 -10.22 30.16 26.37
N GLY A 17 -10.90 31.27 26.05
CA GLY A 17 -11.50 32.21 27.01
C GLY A 17 -10.67 33.36 27.60
N SER A 18 -11.15 34.62 27.40
CA SER A 18 -11.46 35.60 28.48
C SER A 18 -11.56 37.07 28.00
N SER A 19 -12.79 37.60 28.00
CA SER A 19 -13.29 38.85 28.62
C SER A 19 -12.52 40.20 28.60
N ALA A 20 -13.25 41.21 28.07
CA ALA A 20 -13.45 42.59 28.55
C ALA A 20 -12.44 43.72 28.24
N ARG A 21 -12.91 44.76 27.52
CA ARG A 21 -13.49 45.99 28.11
C ARG A 21 -13.90 47.00 27.02
N ALA A 22 -15.11 47.54 27.18
CA ALA A 22 -15.64 48.64 26.39
C ALA A 22 -15.01 49.98 26.78
N ARG A 23 -14.71 50.82 25.79
CA ARG A 23 -14.68 52.29 25.94
C ARG A 23 -15.34 52.94 24.72
N ALA A 24 -16.42 53.66 25.00
CA ALA A 24 -17.11 54.51 24.06
C ALA A 24 -16.26 55.76 23.76
N CYS A 25 -16.18 56.13 22.49
CA CYS A 25 -15.89 57.51 22.09
C CYS A 25 -16.82 57.86 20.93
N ALA A 26 -17.73 58.79 21.18
CA ALA A 26 -18.67 59.31 20.20
C ALA A 26 -18.05 60.49 19.45
N ARG A 27 -18.08 60.46 18.11
CA ARG A 27 -18.56 61.53 17.22
C ARG A 27 -18.01 61.37 15.80
N SER A 28 -18.93 61.16 14.85
CA SER A 28 -19.21 62.06 13.73
C SER A 28 -19.94 61.26 12.66
N VAL A 29 -21.22 61.56 12.47
CA VAL A 29 -22.03 60.96 11.42
C VAL A 29 -21.51 61.49 10.08
N ARG A 30 -20.80 60.64 9.33
CA ARG A 30 -20.68 60.79 7.88
C ARG A 30 -21.67 59.86 7.24
N VAL A 31 -22.54 60.44 6.41
CA VAL A 31 -23.40 59.71 5.49
C VAL A 31 -22.49 58.88 4.58
N VAL A 32 -22.55 57.55 4.72
CA VAL A 32 -21.86 56.60 3.83
C VAL A 32 -22.76 56.40 2.62
N PRO A 33 -22.28 56.62 1.38
CA PRO A 33 -23.05 56.29 0.21
C PRO A 33 -23.25 54.76 0.14
N ARG A 34 -24.46 54.41 -0.28
CA ARG A 34 -25.03 53.07 -0.43
C ARG A 34 -24.11 52.15 -1.24
N ALA A 35 -24.05 50.89 -0.79
CA ALA A 35 -23.26 49.78 -1.31
C ALA A 35 -22.99 49.81 -2.83
N ALA A 36 -21.73 49.98 -3.20
CA ALA A 36 -21.21 49.38 -4.42
C ALA A 36 -20.97 47.90 -4.12
N THR A 37 -21.54 47.05 -4.96
CA THR A 37 -21.42 45.59 -4.87
C THR A 37 -19.96 45.18 -4.86
N PHE A 38 -19.61 44.24 -3.99
CA PHE A 38 -18.31 43.57 -3.92
C PHE A 38 -18.19 42.56 -5.08
N GLU A 39 -18.62 42.96 -6.29
CA GLU A 39 -18.56 42.17 -7.51
C GLU A 39 -17.43 42.75 -8.36
N GLY A 40 -16.25 42.11 -8.34
CA GLY A 40 -15.18 42.46 -9.28
C GLY A 40 -13.77 42.61 -8.73
N LEU A 41 -13.46 42.12 -7.53
CA LEU A 41 -12.08 42.13 -6.99
C LEU A 41 -11.27 40.86 -7.30
N MET A 42 -11.82 39.92 -8.07
CA MET A 42 -11.05 38.77 -8.54
C MET A 42 -10.23 39.18 -9.76
N ASP A 43 -8.92 38.93 -9.71
CA ASP A 43 -8.07 39.06 -10.89
C ASP A 43 -8.51 38.08 -11.99
N ASP A 44 -8.17 38.40 -13.24
CA ASP A 44 -8.60 37.61 -14.41
C ASP A 44 -8.14 36.15 -14.35
N THR A 45 -7.04 35.87 -13.63
CA THR A 45 -6.50 34.51 -13.48
C THR A 45 -7.35 33.68 -12.52
N SER A 46 -7.76 34.29 -11.41
CA SER A 46 -8.64 33.69 -10.41
C SER A 46 -10.03 33.46 -10.97
N LYS A 47 -10.53 34.39 -11.79
CA LYS A 47 -11.80 34.25 -12.50
C LYS A 47 -11.78 33.09 -13.49
N ALA A 48 -10.72 32.95 -14.29
CA ALA A 48 -10.58 31.82 -15.21
C ALA A 48 -10.51 30.47 -14.47
N LYS A 49 -9.79 30.38 -13.35
CA LYS A 49 -9.75 29.17 -12.52
C LYS A 49 -11.10 28.82 -11.92
N LEU A 50 -11.85 29.82 -11.47
CA LEU A 50 -13.19 29.60 -10.91
C LEU A 50 -14.16 29.10 -11.98
N GLN A 51 -14.13 29.68 -13.18
CA GLN A 51 -14.94 29.25 -14.31
C GLN A 51 -14.64 27.81 -14.73
N GLU A 52 -13.37 27.40 -14.67
CA GLU A 52 -12.98 26.01 -14.95
C GLU A 52 -13.50 25.04 -13.88
N LEU A 53 -13.46 25.44 -12.61
CA LEU A 53 -14.05 24.66 -11.52
C LEU A 53 -15.57 24.54 -11.67
N GLU A 54 -16.25 25.64 -12.01
CA GLU A 54 -17.70 25.63 -12.29
C GLU A 54 -18.03 24.70 -13.45
N ARG A 55 -17.24 24.73 -14.54
CA ARG A 55 -17.40 23.81 -15.67
C ARG A 55 -17.31 22.35 -15.23
N ARG A 56 -16.29 22.01 -14.45
CA ARG A 56 -16.08 20.64 -13.96
C ARG A 56 -17.18 20.20 -13.00
N PHE A 57 -17.66 21.10 -12.13
CA PHE A 57 -18.79 20.84 -11.26
C PHE A 57 -20.06 20.52 -12.07
N MET A 58 -20.39 21.35 -13.07
CA MET A 58 -21.55 21.11 -13.95
C MET A 58 -21.43 19.83 -14.79
N MET A 59 -20.22 19.32 -15.02
CA MET A 59 -20.01 18.04 -15.69
C MET A 59 -20.15 16.84 -14.75
N ALA A 60 -19.97 17.06 -13.44
CA ALA A 60 -20.14 16.05 -12.41
C ALA A 60 -21.60 15.97 -11.93
N ASP A 61 -22.31 17.10 -11.90
CA ASP A 61 -23.76 17.21 -11.72
C ASP A 61 -24.47 16.75 -13.01
N VAL A 62 -24.71 15.46 -13.13
CA VAL A 62 -25.20 14.78 -14.34
C VAL A 62 -26.67 15.11 -14.59
N ASP A 63 -27.47 15.21 -13.54
CA ASP A 63 -28.90 15.52 -13.65
C ASP A 63 -29.20 17.05 -13.73
N GLY A 64 -28.20 17.89 -13.43
CA GLY A 64 -28.27 19.35 -13.51
C GLY A 64 -29.09 19.98 -12.37
N ASN A 65 -29.20 19.29 -11.23
CA ASN A 65 -30.00 19.74 -10.09
C ASN A 65 -29.28 20.78 -9.19
N GLY A 66 -28.02 21.10 -9.51
CA GLY A 66 -27.20 22.12 -8.85
C GLY A 66 -26.36 21.60 -7.67
N HIS A 67 -26.33 20.30 -7.43
CA HIS A 67 -25.46 19.64 -6.45
C HIS A 67 -24.92 18.32 -7.02
N ILE A 68 -23.91 17.75 -6.35
CA ILE A 68 -23.39 16.43 -6.71
C ILE A 68 -23.86 15.45 -5.64
N ASP A 69 -24.72 14.50 -6.01
CA ASP A 69 -25.17 13.45 -5.10
C ASP A 69 -24.10 12.36 -4.89
N ARG A 70 -24.42 11.35 -4.06
CA ARG A 70 -23.49 10.26 -3.72
C ARG A 70 -23.06 9.43 -4.93
N GLU A 71 -23.95 9.15 -5.88
CA GLU A 71 -23.63 8.35 -7.07
C GLU A 71 -22.91 9.18 -8.13
N GLU A 72 -23.25 10.46 -8.26
CA GLU A 72 -22.50 11.41 -9.07
C GLU A 72 -21.06 11.59 -8.53
N LEU A 73 -20.90 11.68 -7.21
CA LEU A 73 -19.59 11.71 -6.57
C LEU A 73 -18.82 10.41 -6.83
N ARG A 74 -19.47 9.24 -6.76
CA ARG A 74 -18.82 7.95 -7.09
C ARG A 74 -18.24 7.99 -8.50
N ASN A 75 -19.08 8.32 -9.48
CA ASN A 75 -18.66 8.39 -10.88
C ASN A 75 -17.53 9.39 -11.07
N LEU A 76 -17.60 10.54 -10.40
CA LEU A 76 -16.55 11.56 -10.43
C LEU A 76 -15.24 11.04 -9.85
N LEU A 77 -15.26 10.39 -8.68
CA LEU A 77 -14.04 9.85 -8.06
C LEU A 77 -13.43 8.69 -8.85
N GLU A 78 -14.25 7.98 -9.61
CA GLU A 78 -13.84 6.89 -10.50
C GLU A 78 -13.39 7.36 -11.88
N SER A 79 -13.55 8.65 -12.17
CA SER A 79 -13.17 9.24 -13.45
C SER A 79 -11.65 9.31 -13.65
N MET A 80 -11.28 9.46 -14.91
CA MET A 80 -9.92 9.69 -15.37
C MET A 80 -9.81 11.02 -16.09
N GLU A 81 -8.59 11.42 -16.42
CA GLU A 81 -8.31 12.69 -17.10
C GLU A 81 -8.94 13.87 -16.34
N SER A 82 -8.81 13.87 -15.01
CA SER A 82 -9.33 14.92 -14.13
C SER A 82 -10.86 15.11 -14.19
N GLY A 83 -11.67 14.06 -14.32
CA GLY A 83 -13.13 14.20 -14.37
C GLY A 83 -13.73 14.22 -15.77
N GLU A 84 -12.93 14.04 -16.81
CA GLU A 84 -13.40 14.13 -18.20
C GLU A 84 -13.87 12.79 -18.77
N VAL A 85 -13.30 11.68 -18.28
CA VAL A 85 -13.62 10.34 -18.79
C VAL A 85 -14.17 9.45 -17.68
N TYR A 86 -15.39 8.97 -17.86
CA TYR A 86 -16.07 8.07 -16.90
C TYR A 86 -15.98 6.61 -17.36
N MET A 87 -15.54 5.73 -16.46
CA MET A 87 -15.53 4.28 -16.69
C MET A 87 -16.89 3.66 -16.37
N MET A 88 -17.84 3.77 -17.31
CA MET A 88 -19.23 3.34 -17.06
C MET A 88 -19.46 1.83 -16.96
N SER A 89 -18.43 1.00 -17.18
CA SER A 89 -18.58 -0.45 -17.17
C SER A 89 -18.37 -1.10 -15.79
N GLN A 90 -17.60 -0.48 -14.88
CA GLN A 90 -17.24 -1.09 -13.59
C GLN A 90 -16.91 -0.03 -12.54
N HIS A 91 -17.51 -0.15 -11.35
CA HIS A 91 -17.12 0.62 -10.16
C HIS A 91 -15.87 0.02 -9.55
N TRP A 92 -14.79 0.79 -9.50
CA TRP A 92 -13.50 0.37 -8.95
C TRP A 92 -13.25 0.96 -7.56
N LEU A 93 -14.01 1.97 -7.14
CA LEU A 93 -13.84 2.62 -5.86
C LEU A 93 -14.53 1.81 -4.75
N PRO A 94 -13.79 1.38 -3.71
CA PRO A 94 -14.39 0.73 -2.57
C PRO A 94 -15.42 1.61 -1.86
N GLU A 95 -16.49 1.00 -1.35
CA GLU A 95 -17.58 1.73 -0.70
C GLU A 95 -17.11 2.53 0.53
N ASP A 96 -16.13 2.01 1.26
CA ASP A 96 -15.55 2.69 2.41
C ASP A 96 -14.74 3.93 2.01
N GLU A 97 -14.17 3.97 0.81
CA GLU A 97 -13.49 5.17 0.28
C GLU A 97 -14.48 6.24 -0.17
N LEU A 98 -15.64 5.86 -0.71
CA LEU A 98 -16.72 6.81 -1.02
C LEU A 98 -17.30 7.42 0.26
N GLU A 99 -17.57 6.57 1.26
CA GLU A 99 -18.08 7.03 2.56
C GLU A 99 -17.09 7.97 3.25
N ARG A 100 -15.78 7.64 3.25
CA ARG A 100 -14.73 8.53 3.76
C ARG A 100 -14.70 9.87 3.04
N CYS A 101 -14.93 9.89 1.74
CA CYS A 101 -15.00 11.13 0.97
C CYS A 101 -16.21 11.97 1.40
N MET A 102 -17.40 11.37 1.49
CA MET A 102 -18.58 12.07 2.02
C MET A 102 -18.33 12.61 3.43
N GLU A 103 -17.82 11.79 4.36
CA GLU A 103 -17.53 12.22 5.73
C GLU A 103 -16.56 13.41 5.84
N GLN A 104 -15.61 13.51 4.91
CA GLN A 104 -14.59 14.56 4.91
C GLN A 104 -15.05 15.84 4.22
N TYR A 105 -15.77 15.74 3.10
CA TYR A 105 -16.08 16.89 2.25
C TYR A 105 -17.51 17.41 2.41
N ASP A 106 -18.50 16.57 2.75
CA ASP A 106 -19.85 17.01 3.13
C ASP A 106 -19.79 17.63 4.55
N THR A 107 -19.49 18.93 4.59
CA THR A 107 -19.23 19.67 5.82
C THR A 107 -20.53 20.01 6.53
N ASN A 108 -21.59 20.27 5.75
CA ASN A 108 -22.88 20.69 6.26
C ASN A 108 -23.78 19.49 6.66
N LYS A 109 -23.41 18.27 6.22
CA LYS A 109 -24.08 16.98 6.46
C LYS A 109 -25.48 16.88 5.87
N ASP A 110 -25.70 17.47 4.71
CA ASP A 110 -26.96 17.37 3.96
C ASP A 110 -27.00 16.15 3.03
N GLY A 111 -25.90 15.40 2.92
CA GLY A 111 -25.79 14.18 2.12
C GLY A 111 -25.47 14.42 0.65
N VAL A 112 -25.15 15.66 0.26
CA VAL A 112 -24.75 16.02 -1.11
C VAL A 112 -23.49 16.90 -1.08
N ILE A 113 -22.84 17.06 -2.22
CA ILE A 113 -21.64 17.89 -2.36
C ILE A 113 -22.00 19.18 -3.09
N SER A 114 -21.88 20.29 -2.38
CA SER A 114 -22.03 21.63 -2.95
C SER A 114 -20.80 22.07 -3.75
N PHE A 115 -20.92 23.14 -4.54
CA PHE A 115 -19.78 23.69 -5.29
C PHE A 115 -18.60 24.08 -4.39
N GLU A 116 -18.86 24.60 -3.18
CA GLU A 116 -17.80 24.95 -2.23
C GLU A 116 -17.04 23.73 -1.72
N GLU A 117 -17.75 22.62 -1.47
CA GLU A 117 -17.18 21.36 -0.99
C GLU A 117 -16.44 20.62 -2.12
N PHE A 118 -16.99 20.65 -3.34
CA PHE A 118 -16.33 20.14 -4.55
C PHE A 118 -14.97 20.79 -4.80
N LYS A 119 -14.82 22.11 -4.57
CA LYS A 119 -13.51 22.77 -4.73
C LYS A 119 -12.44 22.15 -3.84
N GLN A 120 -12.78 21.72 -2.62
CA GLN A 120 -11.82 21.05 -1.75
C GLN A 120 -11.41 19.68 -2.28
N ILE A 121 -12.33 18.91 -2.85
CA ILE A 121 -12.01 17.63 -3.52
C ILE A 121 -10.99 17.85 -4.64
N ILE A 122 -11.17 18.89 -5.45
CA ILE A 122 -10.23 19.24 -6.53
C ILE A 122 -8.88 19.72 -5.99
N TYR A 123 -8.87 20.57 -4.96
CA TYR A 123 -7.63 21.09 -4.40
C TYR A 123 -6.79 20.05 -3.66
N ASP A 124 -7.44 19.04 -3.07
CA ASP A 124 -6.78 17.92 -2.43
C ASP A 124 -6.26 16.88 -3.44
N GLY A 125 -6.56 17.04 -4.74
CA GLY A 125 -6.02 16.20 -5.81
C GLY A 125 -6.59 14.79 -5.84
N LEU A 126 -7.85 14.61 -5.44
CA LEU A 126 -8.47 13.29 -5.33
C LEU A 126 -8.84 12.62 -6.67
N LEU A 127 -8.77 13.36 -7.78
CA LEU A 127 -9.12 12.84 -9.10
C LEU A 127 -7.88 12.36 -9.84
N LEU A 128 -8.01 11.23 -10.54
CA LEU A 128 -6.94 10.69 -11.35
C LEU A 128 -6.64 11.62 -12.53
N GLU A 129 -5.42 12.15 -12.56
CA GLU A 129 -5.01 13.13 -13.58
C GLU A 129 -4.69 12.46 -14.94
N GLY A 130 -4.27 11.19 -14.93
CA GLY A 130 -3.83 10.47 -16.12
C GLY A 130 -4.96 9.80 -16.90
N THR A 131 -4.58 9.25 -18.04
CA THR A 131 -5.42 8.43 -18.92
C THR A 131 -5.43 6.97 -18.47
N LEU A 132 -6.48 6.23 -18.85
CA LEU A 132 -6.55 4.78 -18.59
C LEU A 132 -5.32 4.03 -19.12
N ALA A 133 -4.89 4.38 -20.33
CA ALA A 133 -3.75 3.74 -20.99
C ALA A 133 -2.42 3.95 -20.23
N GLU A 134 -2.23 5.12 -19.60
CA GLU A 134 -1.06 5.40 -18.77
C GLU A 134 -1.06 4.55 -17.50
N TYR A 135 -2.21 4.44 -16.82
CA TYR A 135 -2.33 3.58 -15.64
C TYR A 135 -2.18 2.10 -15.98
N GLU A 136 -2.77 1.62 -17.08
CA GLU A 136 -2.59 0.24 -17.54
C GLU A 136 -1.13 -0.06 -17.91
N SER A 137 -0.46 0.89 -18.56
CA SER A 137 0.96 0.74 -18.92
C SER A 137 1.84 0.71 -17.67
N ALA A 138 1.56 1.59 -16.71
CA ALA A 138 2.21 1.59 -15.40
C ALA A 138 2.02 0.26 -14.67
N PHE A 139 0.78 -0.24 -14.61
CA PHE A 139 0.47 -1.51 -13.96
C PHE A 139 1.25 -2.67 -14.58
N LYS A 140 1.22 -2.79 -15.92
CA LYS A 140 1.99 -3.81 -16.66
C LYS A 140 3.50 -3.66 -16.49
N ALA A 141 4.00 -2.44 -16.29
CA ALA A 141 5.42 -2.25 -16.01
C ALA A 141 5.80 -2.77 -14.62
N VAL A 142 4.91 -2.63 -13.62
CA VAL A 142 5.15 -3.11 -12.25
C VAL A 142 4.97 -4.62 -12.14
N ASP A 143 3.95 -5.19 -12.78
CA ASP A 143 3.71 -6.64 -12.88
C ASP A 143 4.79 -7.29 -13.76
N LYS A 144 5.88 -7.74 -13.14
CA LYS A 144 7.01 -8.38 -13.81
C LYS A 144 6.72 -9.82 -14.17
N SER A 145 5.89 -10.48 -13.37
CA SER A 145 5.45 -11.85 -13.63
C SER A 145 4.56 -11.91 -14.88
N GLY A 146 3.84 -10.83 -15.19
CA GLY A 146 2.87 -10.75 -16.28
C GLY A 146 1.61 -11.56 -16.01
N ASN A 147 1.31 -11.86 -14.75
CA ASN A 147 0.14 -12.67 -14.38
C ASN A 147 -1.16 -11.84 -14.29
N GLY A 148 -1.07 -10.51 -14.43
CA GLY A 148 -2.20 -9.58 -14.38
C GLY A 148 -2.51 -9.02 -12.98
N THR A 149 -1.64 -9.28 -11.99
CA THR A 149 -1.76 -8.81 -10.60
C THR A 149 -0.38 -8.37 -10.10
N ILE A 150 -0.32 -7.50 -9.08
CA ILE A 150 0.97 -7.07 -8.53
C ILE A 150 1.18 -7.66 -7.14
N GLY A 151 2.22 -8.48 -6.99
CA GLY A 151 2.60 -9.06 -5.70
C GLY A 151 3.46 -8.13 -4.84
N ALA A 152 3.53 -8.42 -3.53
CA ALA A 152 4.36 -7.65 -2.61
C ALA A 152 5.86 -7.66 -2.97
N THR A 153 6.33 -8.74 -3.62
CA THR A 153 7.72 -8.83 -4.13
C THR A 153 7.94 -7.85 -5.29
N GLU A 154 6.95 -7.64 -6.14
CA GLU A 154 7.02 -6.71 -7.27
C GLU A 154 6.92 -5.26 -6.80
N LEU A 155 6.03 -4.96 -5.85
CA LEU A 155 6.02 -3.67 -5.15
C LEU A 155 7.38 -3.37 -4.51
N SER A 156 7.97 -4.35 -3.83
CA SER A 156 9.30 -4.18 -3.23
C SER A 156 10.37 -3.82 -4.27
N LYS A 157 10.33 -4.46 -5.45
CA LYS A 157 11.25 -4.18 -6.56
C LYS A 157 11.01 -2.79 -7.13
N LEU A 158 9.76 -2.39 -7.34
CA LEU A 158 9.39 -1.04 -7.79
C LEU A 158 10.00 0.03 -6.88
N PHE A 159 9.71 -0.03 -5.57
CA PHE A 159 10.20 0.96 -4.61
C PHE A 159 11.73 0.97 -4.52
N ALA A 160 12.39 -0.20 -4.60
CA ALA A 160 13.83 -0.28 -4.61
C ALA A 160 14.46 0.35 -5.88
N SER A 161 13.90 0.09 -7.06
CA SER A 161 14.37 0.66 -8.33
C SER A 161 14.20 2.18 -8.39
N LEU A 162 13.15 2.71 -7.77
CA LEU A 162 12.94 4.15 -7.62
C LEU A 162 13.85 4.79 -6.55
N GLY A 163 14.77 4.03 -5.96
CA GLY A 163 15.72 4.53 -4.96
C GLY A 163 15.11 4.73 -3.56
N ASN A 164 13.94 4.16 -3.29
CA ASN A 164 13.25 4.23 -2.00
C ASN A 164 12.91 2.82 -1.47
N PRO A 165 13.91 1.95 -1.19
CA PRO A 165 13.65 0.58 -0.76
C PRO A 165 12.82 0.55 0.54
N VAL A 166 11.77 -0.27 0.54
CA VAL A 166 10.85 -0.44 1.68
C VAL A 166 11.20 -1.67 2.52
N SER A 167 10.96 -1.62 3.83
CA SER A 167 11.12 -2.79 4.68
C SER A 167 9.94 -3.76 4.51
N LEU A 168 10.11 -5.01 4.93
CA LEU A 168 9.03 -6.00 4.90
C LEU A 168 7.84 -5.58 5.76
N GLU A 169 8.07 -4.92 6.89
CA GLU A 169 6.98 -4.35 7.72
C GLU A 169 6.24 -3.23 6.97
N LYS A 170 6.97 -2.37 6.26
CA LYS A 170 6.34 -1.32 5.46
C LYS A 170 5.53 -1.88 4.29
N LEU A 171 5.98 -2.99 3.68
CA LEU A 171 5.18 -3.72 2.70
C LEU A 171 3.90 -4.28 3.31
N VAL A 172 3.92 -4.76 4.55
CA VAL A 172 2.68 -5.16 5.24
C VAL A 172 1.74 -3.98 5.40
N ASP A 173 2.24 -2.82 5.82
CA ASP A 173 1.39 -1.62 5.93
C ASP A 173 0.80 -1.25 4.56
N LEU A 174 1.58 -1.35 3.48
CA LEU A 174 1.10 -1.07 2.12
C LEU A 174 0.00 -2.06 1.70
N MET A 175 0.22 -3.37 1.85
CA MET A 175 -0.81 -4.36 1.54
C MET A 175 -2.08 -4.11 2.38
N GLN A 176 -1.96 -3.89 3.69
CA GLN A 176 -3.12 -3.59 4.54
C GLN A 176 -3.91 -2.34 4.14
N MET A 177 -3.26 -1.38 3.48
CA MET A 177 -3.92 -0.14 3.04
C MET A 177 -4.59 -0.31 1.67
N TYR A 178 -4.04 -1.14 0.79
CA TYR A 178 -4.43 -1.18 -0.63
C TYR A 178 -5.03 -2.51 -1.08
N ASP A 179 -4.59 -3.66 -0.56
CA ASP A 179 -5.22 -4.99 -0.73
C ASP A 179 -6.46 -5.04 0.17
N LYS A 180 -7.60 -4.55 -0.36
CA LYS A 180 -8.84 -4.34 0.40
C LYS A 180 -9.66 -5.61 0.51
N ASP A 181 -9.54 -6.52 -0.45
CA ASP A 181 -10.30 -7.76 -0.48
C ASP A 181 -9.55 -8.94 0.18
N ASP A 182 -8.34 -8.70 0.68
CA ASP A 182 -7.42 -9.68 1.26
C ASP A 182 -7.02 -10.79 0.25
N SER A 183 -6.95 -10.49 -1.06
CA SER A 183 -6.48 -11.42 -2.10
C SER A 183 -5.00 -11.79 -1.90
N GLY A 184 -4.22 -10.90 -1.29
CA GLY A 184 -2.77 -11.00 -1.16
C GLY A 184 -2.01 -10.52 -2.39
N GLN A 185 -2.70 -9.99 -3.39
CA GLN A 185 -2.16 -9.30 -4.55
C GLN A 185 -2.74 -7.88 -4.60
N ILE A 186 -2.23 -7.04 -5.51
CA ILE A 186 -2.84 -5.75 -5.84
C ILE A 186 -3.40 -5.85 -7.25
N GLU A 187 -4.72 -5.84 -7.35
CA GLU A 187 -5.44 -5.76 -8.62
C GLU A 187 -5.43 -4.33 -9.18
N PHE A 188 -5.78 -4.20 -10.45
CA PHE A 188 -5.80 -2.90 -11.13
C PHE A 188 -6.64 -1.82 -10.41
N PRO A 189 -7.87 -2.09 -9.93
CA PRO A 189 -8.65 -1.14 -9.12
C PRO A 189 -7.90 -0.60 -7.89
N GLU A 190 -7.20 -1.48 -7.18
CA GLU A 190 -6.45 -1.14 -5.97
C GLU A 190 -5.18 -0.36 -6.27
N PHE A 191 -4.56 -0.65 -7.42
CA PHE A 191 -3.43 0.11 -7.92
C PHE A 191 -3.82 1.56 -8.23
N LEU A 192 -5.02 1.82 -8.77
CA LEU A 192 -5.51 3.19 -8.99
C LEU A 192 -5.61 4.00 -7.68
N LEU A 193 -6.01 3.35 -6.57
CA LEU A 193 -6.04 4.00 -5.25
C LEU A 193 -4.65 4.47 -4.81
N MET A 194 -3.56 3.82 -5.24
CA MET A 194 -2.19 4.26 -4.92
C MET A 194 -1.86 5.61 -5.56
N PHE A 195 -2.37 5.89 -6.77
CA PHE A 195 -2.20 7.20 -7.43
C PHE A 195 -3.11 8.25 -6.82
N ARG A 196 -4.37 7.90 -6.55
CA ARG A 196 -5.32 8.78 -5.86
C ARG A 196 -4.78 9.26 -4.52
N ASN A 197 -4.18 8.35 -3.75
CA ASN A 197 -3.60 8.66 -2.45
C ASN A 197 -2.18 9.25 -2.53
N SER A 198 -1.70 9.55 -3.75
CA SER A 198 -0.36 10.11 -4.01
C SER A 198 0.79 9.25 -3.44
N LEU A 199 0.60 7.93 -3.32
CA LEU A 199 1.68 7.01 -3.01
C LEU A 199 2.62 6.85 -4.22
N LEU A 200 2.05 6.83 -5.42
CA LEU A 200 2.75 6.78 -6.70
C LEU A 200 2.34 7.97 -7.58
N ASP A 201 3.29 8.52 -8.33
CA ASP A 201 3.05 9.50 -9.40
C ASP A 201 3.37 8.84 -10.77
N LEU A 202 2.68 9.22 -11.84
CA LEU A 202 2.96 8.69 -13.19
C LEU A 202 4.39 9.01 -13.66
N LYS A 203 5.03 10.05 -13.11
CA LYS A 203 6.46 10.35 -13.33
C LYS A 203 7.38 9.28 -12.74
N ASP A 204 7.00 8.71 -11.59
CA ASP A 204 7.72 7.58 -11.00
C ASP A 204 7.64 6.37 -11.94
N MET A 205 6.45 6.11 -12.50
CA MET A 205 6.25 5.01 -13.45
C MET A 205 7.04 5.22 -14.74
N THR A 206 7.07 6.44 -15.26
CA THR A 206 7.91 6.80 -16.41
C THR A 206 9.39 6.51 -16.11
N THR A 207 9.87 6.92 -14.93
CA THR A 207 11.24 6.63 -14.49
C THR A 207 11.49 5.13 -14.41
N TYR A 208 10.56 4.39 -13.79
CA TYR A 208 10.68 2.94 -13.64
C TYR A 208 10.76 2.22 -15.00
N MET A 209 9.92 2.59 -15.96
CA MET A 209 9.95 2.04 -17.32
C MET A 209 11.29 2.31 -18.03
N THR A 210 11.90 3.48 -17.83
CA THR A 210 13.22 3.78 -18.42
C THR A 210 14.38 3.03 -17.76
N LEU A 211 14.27 2.70 -16.48
CA LEU A 211 15.28 1.92 -15.75
C LEU A 211 15.26 0.44 -16.13
N ASP A 212 14.13 -0.03 -16.66
CA ASP A 212 13.86 -1.43 -16.97
C ASP A 212 14.11 -1.81 -18.44
N GLU A 213 14.75 -0.96 -19.24
CA GLU A 213 15.12 -1.28 -20.64
C GLU A 213 16.13 -2.44 -20.78
N ALA A 214 16.54 -3.08 -19.69
CA ALA A 214 17.21 -4.37 -19.75
C ALA A 214 16.13 -5.46 -19.91
N PRO A 215 16.14 -6.29 -20.99
CA PRO A 215 15.17 -7.34 -21.14
C PRO A 215 15.30 -8.29 -19.94
N GLY A 216 14.35 -8.17 -19.02
CA GLY A 216 14.17 -9.16 -17.98
C GLY A 216 13.99 -10.54 -18.63
N PRO A 217 14.33 -11.63 -17.92
CA PRO A 217 13.90 -12.95 -18.37
C PRO A 217 12.39 -12.86 -18.66
N GLY A 218 11.94 -13.37 -19.83
CA GLY A 218 10.55 -13.23 -20.26
C GLY A 218 9.56 -13.55 -19.13
N SER A 219 8.41 -12.87 -19.12
CA SER A 219 7.39 -12.95 -18.07
C SER A 219 7.12 -14.42 -17.67
N SER A 220 7.23 -14.73 -16.38
CA SER A 220 7.07 -16.09 -15.85
C SER A 220 5.61 -16.58 -15.90
N GLY A 221 4.64 -15.65 -15.89
CA GLY A 221 3.23 -15.91 -15.65
C GLY A 221 2.95 -16.45 -14.25
N ALA A 222 3.91 -16.40 -13.33
CA ALA A 222 3.81 -16.97 -12.00
C ALA A 222 3.06 -16.04 -11.04
N LEU A 223 2.41 -16.59 -10.01
CA LEU A 223 1.83 -15.79 -8.94
C LEU A 223 2.89 -15.11 -8.06
N VAL A 224 4.05 -15.74 -7.91
CA VAL A 224 5.18 -15.20 -7.15
C VAL A 224 6.50 -15.77 -7.66
N ASP A 225 7.43 -14.89 -8.00
CA ASP A 225 8.80 -15.24 -8.34
C ASP A 225 9.72 -15.03 -7.14
N ALA A 226 10.12 -16.14 -6.50
CA ALA A 226 11.08 -16.10 -5.41
C ALA A 226 12.47 -15.64 -5.90
N VAL A 227 13.09 -14.73 -5.15
CA VAL A 227 14.48 -14.30 -5.42
C VAL A 227 15.43 -15.31 -4.79
N GLU A 228 16.28 -15.93 -5.61
CA GLU A 228 17.24 -16.92 -5.12
C GLU A 228 18.19 -16.33 -4.07
N GLY A 229 18.35 -17.02 -2.94
CA GLY A 229 19.18 -16.55 -1.82
C GLY A 229 18.48 -15.58 -0.85
N ASP A 230 17.29 -15.10 -1.19
CA ASP A 230 16.47 -14.25 -0.34
C ASP A 230 15.25 -14.98 0.23
N MET A 231 14.61 -14.35 1.22
CA MET A 231 13.31 -14.80 1.71
C MET A 231 12.19 -14.12 0.94
N THR A 232 11.16 -14.86 0.58
CA THR A 232 9.96 -14.32 -0.06
C THR A 232 8.93 -13.93 1.00
N LEU A 233 8.49 -12.68 1.02
CA LEU A 233 7.35 -12.25 1.83
C LEU A 233 6.06 -12.52 1.07
N ILE A 234 5.12 -13.24 1.69
CA ILE A 234 3.83 -13.62 1.09
C ILE A 234 2.65 -13.09 1.90
N PHE A 235 1.50 -12.97 1.24
CA PHE A 235 0.25 -12.46 1.80
C PHE A 235 -0.94 -13.42 1.55
N SER A 236 -0.78 -14.45 0.73
CA SER A 236 -1.83 -15.42 0.40
C SER A 236 -1.40 -16.86 0.67
N GLU A 237 -2.38 -17.78 0.70
CA GLU A 237 -2.09 -19.21 0.81
C GLU A 237 -1.63 -19.79 -0.53
N GLU A 238 -2.13 -19.23 -1.62
CA GLU A 238 -1.81 -19.54 -3.00
C GLU A 238 -0.33 -19.28 -3.30
N GLU A 239 0.24 -18.17 -2.81
CA GLU A 239 1.68 -17.90 -2.92
C GLU A 239 2.53 -18.92 -2.15
N LEU A 240 2.09 -19.33 -0.94
CA LEU A 240 2.80 -20.34 -0.16
C LEU A 240 2.85 -21.67 -0.92
N ASP A 241 1.71 -22.09 -1.46
CA ASP A 241 1.57 -23.35 -2.18
C ASP A 241 2.33 -23.31 -3.52
N ALA A 242 2.33 -22.18 -4.22
CA ALA A 242 3.13 -21.98 -5.42
C ALA A 242 4.63 -22.12 -5.14
N ILE A 243 5.13 -21.53 -4.05
CA ILE A 243 6.55 -21.64 -3.66
C ILE A 243 6.89 -23.09 -3.28
N ILE A 244 6.01 -23.79 -2.57
CA ILE A 244 6.19 -25.22 -2.26
C ILE A 244 6.27 -26.05 -3.54
N ALA A 245 5.33 -25.85 -4.46
CA ALA A 245 5.25 -26.59 -5.73
C ALA A 245 6.46 -26.31 -6.64
N ALA A 246 6.96 -25.07 -6.70
CA ALA A 246 8.12 -24.69 -7.49
C ALA A 246 9.45 -25.26 -6.95
N ASN A 247 9.47 -25.75 -5.70
CA ASN A 247 10.69 -26.18 -5.01
C ASN A 247 10.61 -27.64 -4.50
N PRO A 248 10.34 -28.63 -5.37
CA PRO A 248 10.10 -30.02 -4.93
C PRO A 248 11.32 -30.70 -4.29
N ASN A 249 12.54 -30.21 -4.60
CA ASN A 249 13.80 -30.78 -4.12
C ASN A 249 14.45 -29.97 -2.99
N LYS A 250 13.83 -28.86 -2.56
CA LYS A 250 14.32 -28.02 -1.46
C LYS A 250 13.36 -28.11 -0.28
N LEU A 251 13.88 -27.83 0.91
CA LEU A 251 13.02 -27.58 2.07
C LEU A 251 12.43 -26.18 1.95
N VAL A 252 11.19 -26.01 2.38
CA VAL A 252 10.57 -24.68 2.51
C VAL A 252 10.45 -24.35 3.98
N VAL A 253 11.10 -23.28 4.43
CA VAL A 253 11.03 -22.84 5.83
C VAL A 253 10.10 -21.65 5.93
N VAL A 254 8.95 -21.87 6.57
CA VAL A 254 7.98 -20.83 6.89
C VAL A 254 8.44 -20.09 8.15
N PHE A 255 8.80 -18.82 7.99
CA PHE A 255 9.08 -17.88 9.06
C PHE A 255 7.81 -17.08 9.40
N GLY A 256 7.08 -17.56 10.41
CA GLY A 256 5.94 -16.86 10.99
C GLY A 256 6.37 -15.74 11.95
N ALA A 257 5.93 -14.52 11.66
CA ALA A 257 6.14 -13.33 12.50
C ALA A 257 4.81 -12.58 12.79
N LEU A 258 4.88 -11.60 13.70
CA LEU A 258 3.83 -10.59 13.92
C LEU A 258 4.46 -9.20 13.87
N THR A 259 3.76 -8.20 13.35
CA THR A 259 4.35 -6.87 13.08
C THR A 259 4.89 -6.17 14.33
N TRP A 260 4.27 -6.42 15.49
CA TRP A 260 4.69 -5.90 16.80
C TRP A 260 5.73 -6.77 17.54
N CYS A 261 6.08 -7.95 17.01
CA CYS A 261 6.94 -8.91 17.69
C CYS A 261 8.42 -8.49 17.63
N ARG A 262 8.96 -7.98 18.75
CA ARG A 262 10.37 -7.60 18.87
C ARG A 262 11.36 -8.76 18.65
N PRO A 263 11.17 -9.97 19.22
CA PRO A 263 12.06 -11.10 18.95
C PRO A 263 12.08 -11.51 17.47
N CYS A 264 10.97 -11.31 16.76
CA CYS A 264 10.87 -11.58 15.32
C CYS A 264 11.76 -10.62 14.51
N LYS A 265 11.77 -9.33 14.85
CA LYS A 265 12.69 -8.34 14.25
C LYS A 265 14.15 -8.74 14.45
N GLY A 266 14.48 -9.29 15.63
CA GLY A 266 15.82 -9.81 15.93
C GLY A 266 16.25 -11.01 15.08
N MET A 267 15.29 -11.77 14.54
CA MET A 267 15.56 -12.93 13.67
C MET A 267 15.60 -12.59 12.19
N GLN A 268 15.17 -11.40 11.76
CA GLN A 268 15.15 -11.01 10.35
C GLN A 268 16.52 -11.14 9.68
N ARG A 269 17.56 -10.49 10.24
CA ARG A 269 18.91 -10.51 9.68
C ARG A 269 19.55 -11.91 9.75
N PRO A 270 19.39 -12.68 10.85
CA PRO A 270 19.79 -14.08 10.86
C PRO A 270 19.19 -14.92 9.74
N VAL A 271 17.89 -14.81 9.51
CA VAL A 271 17.23 -15.58 8.45
C VAL A 271 17.71 -15.15 7.06
N GLN A 272 17.97 -13.86 6.82
CA GLN A 272 18.59 -13.40 5.55
C GLN A 272 19.93 -14.08 5.28
N LYS A 273 20.80 -14.20 6.31
CA LYS A 273 22.09 -14.89 6.14
C LYS A 273 21.92 -16.39 5.88
N LEU A 274 20.94 -17.02 6.54
CA LEU A 274 20.63 -18.43 6.33
C LEU A 274 20.02 -18.68 4.94
N ALA A 275 19.18 -17.78 4.44
CA ALA A 275 18.60 -17.87 3.11
C ALA A 275 19.70 -17.90 2.03
N GLU A 276 20.68 -16.99 2.11
CA GLU A 276 21.79 -16.96 1.16
C GLU A 276 22.70 -18.20 1.32
N HIS A 277 23.08 -18.54 2.56
CA HIS A 277 24.02 -19.63 2.83
C HIS A 277 23.46 -21.02 2.48
N TYR A 278 22.14 -21.21 2.61
CA TYR A 278 21.47 -22.49 2.36
C TYR A 278 20.61 -22.49 1.08
N LYS A 279 20.80 -21.53 0.16
CA LYS A 279 19.92 -21.33 -1.02
C LYS A 279 19.75 -22.56 -1.93
N ASP A 280 20.77 -23.42 -2.00
CA ASP A 280 20.73 -24.66 -2.78
C ASP A 280 19.82 -25.75 -2.15
N HIS A 281 19.51 -25.61 -0.86
CA HIS A 281 18.81 -26.61 -0.05
C HIS A 281 17.50 -26.13 0.55
N ILE A 282 17.38 -24.83 0.83
CA ILE A 282 16.28 -24.23 1.58
C ILE A 282 15.81 -22.96 0.88
N VAL A 283 14.50 -22.83 0.73
CA VAL A 283 13.82 -21.57 0.42
C VAL A 283 13.12 -21.07 1.68
N PHE A 284 13.31 -19.79 2.01
CA PHE A 284 12.64 -19.17 3.15
C PHE A 284 11.42 -18.39 2.69
N VAL A 285 10.29 -18.62 3.35
CA VAL A 285 9.04 -17.90 3.11
C VAL A 285 8.64 -17.22 4.39
N LYS A 286 8.47 -15.90 4.38
CA LYS A 286 8.03 -15.13 5.53
C LYS A 286 6.58 -14.73 5.34
N LEU A 287 5.82 -14.76 6.42
CA LEU A 287 4.51 -14.12 6.50
C LEU A 287 4.31 -13.51 7.88
N PHE A 288 3.55 -12.41 7.91
CA PHE A 288 3.08 -11.83 9.15
C PHE A 288 1.65 -12.31 9.42
N GLY A 289 1.44 -13.08 10.48
CA GLY A 289 0.14 -13.72 10.75
C GLY A 289 -1.00 -12.77 11.07
N ASN A 290 -0.70 -11.47 11.17
CA ASN A 290 -1.68 -10.41 11.38
C ASN A 290 -1.81 -9.47 10.18
N ALA A 291 -1.27 -9.83 9.01
CA ALA A 291 -1.32 -9.00 7.81
C ALA A 291 -2.75 -8.86 7.29
N ASN A 292 -3.40 -9.98 6.95
CA ASN A 292 -4.73 -10.03 6.33
C ASN A 292 -5.52 -11.27 6.81
N LYS A 293 -6.73 -11.52 6.28
CA LYS A 293 -7.54 -12.69 6.65
C LYS A 293 -6.86 -14.02 6.30
N GLN A 294 -6.15 -14.10 5.18
CA GLN A 294 -5.50 -15.33 4.72
C GLN A 294 -4.33 -15.72 5.62
N THR A 295 -3.41 -14.80 5.90
CA THR A 295 -2.28 -15.03 6.80
C THR A 295 -2.71 -15.39 8.22
N LYS A 296 -3.84 -14.84 8.71
CA LYS A 296 -4.48 -15.25 9.98
C LYS A 296 -4.95 -16.71 9.93
N ARG A 297 -5.57 -17.14 8.81
CA ARG A 297 -5.99 -18.54 8.57
C ARG A 297 -4.78 -19.47 8.53
N ILE A 298 -3.72 -19.12 7.80
CA ILE A 298 -2.47 -19.90 7.75
C ILE A 298 -1.89 -20.09 9.17
N PHE A 299 -1.86 -19.03 9.97
CA PHE A 299 -1.38 -19.10 11.35
C PHE A 299 -2.25 -20.00 12.23
N LYS A 300 -3.56 -19.81 12.20
CA LYS A 300 -4.48 -20.44 13.15
C LYS A 300 -4.84 -21.87 12.76
N GLU A 301 -5.11 -22.09 11.48
CA GLU A 301 -5.75 -23.30 10.97
C GLU A 301 -4.78 -24.23 10.25
N ARG A 302 -3.83 -23.71 9.47
CA ARG A 302 -2.87 -24.56 8.75
C ARG A 302 -1.72 -25.02 9.64
N PHE A 303 -1.08 -24.07 10.35
CA PHE A 303 0.13 -24.36 11.12
C PHE A 303 -0.04 -24.27 12.65
N GLN A 304 -1.20 -23.83 13.13
CA GLN A 304 -1.53 -23.64 14.55
C GLN A 304 -0.40 -22.94 15.35
N ILE A 305 0.18 -21.87 14.78
CA ILE A 305 1.29 -21.12 15.37
C ILE A 305 0.84 -20.44 16.66
N ARG A 306 1.47 -20.81 17.79
CA ARG A 306 1.14 -20.27 19.13
C ARG A 306 2.16 -19.28 19.67
N SER A 307 3.34 -19.18 19.06
CA SER A 307 4.42 -18.33 19.54
C SER A 307 5.29 -17.89 18.38
N THR A 308 5.73 -16.62 18.41
CA THR A 308 6.55 -16.02 17.35
C THR A 308 7.86 -15.47 17.91
N PRO A 309 8.98 -15.52 17.17
CA PRO A 309 9.11 -16.05 15.81
C PRO A 309 8.93 -17.57 15.76
N CYS A 310 8.32 -18.07 14.69
CA CYS A 310 8.10 -19.49 14.43
C CYS A 310 8.76 -19.87 13.11
N PHE A 311 9.45 -21.00 13.10
CA PHE A 311 10.12 -21.57 11.93
C PHE A 311 9.57 -22.98 11.74
N ILE A 312 8.85 -23.19 10.65
CA ILE A 312 8.27 -24.49 10.30
C ILE A 312 8.94 -24.94 9.01
N THR A 313 9.68 -26.03 9.08
CA THR A 313 10.34 -26.62 7.90
C THR A 313 9.40 -27.62 7.27
N LEU A 314 9.12 -27.41 5.99
CA LEU A 314 8.32 -28.28 5.15
C LEU A 314 9.23 -29.12 4.26
N ARG A 315 8.89 -30.40 4.10
CA ARG A 315 9.46 -31.30 3.09
C ARG A 315 8.30 -31.83 2.28
N ASN A 316 8.31 -31.57 0.97
CA ASN A 316 7.19 -31.92 0.08
C ASN A 316 5.84 -31.36 0.58
N GLY A 317 5.84 -30.13 1.11
CA GLY A 317 4.65 -29.46 1.65
C GLY A 317 4.26 -29.83 3.08
N GLU A 318 4.81 -30.91 3.64
CA GLU A 318 4.45 -31.40 4.98
C GLU A 318 5.42 -30.89 6.07
N PRO A 319 4.93 -30.44 7.24
CA PRO A 319 5.78 -30.05 8.36
C PRO A 319 6.62 -31.21 8.90
N VAL A 320 7.95 -31.06 8.88
CA VAL A 320 8.90 -32.07 9.41
C VAL A 320 9.72 -31.57 10.59
N TYR A 321 9.82 -30.25 10.78
CA TYR A 321 10.52 -29.64 11.91
C TYR A 321 9.85 -28.32 12.28
N THR A 322 9.79 -28.02 13.57
CA THR A 322 9.27 -26.74 14.06
C THR A 322 10.10 -26.23 15.21
N GLN A 323 10.47 -24.96 15.13
CA GLN A 323 11.17 -24.24 16.19
C GLN A 323 10.55 -22.88 16.43
N THR A 324 10.43 -22.49 17.69
CA THR A 324 10.02 -21.14 18.07
C THR A 324 11.13 -20.41 18.83
N GLY A 325 11.08 -19.08 18.82
CA GLY A 325 11.98 -18.22 19.58
C GLY A 325 13.28 -17.86 18.86
N SER A 326 14.19 -17.20 19.57
CA SER A 326 15.33 -16.47 18.97
C SER A 326 16.68 -17.19 19.08
N ASN A 327 16.69 -18.50 19.34
CA ASN A 327 17.93 -19.28 19.39
C ASN A 327 18.40 -19.62 17.96
N LYS A 328 19.39 -18.88 17.45
CA LYS A 328 19.85 -18.95 16.06
C LYS A 328 20.67 -20.22 15.82
N GLU A 329 21.46 -20.59 16.82
CA GLU A 329 22.35 -21.75 16.80
C GLU A 329 21.52 -23.04 16.72
N LYS A 330 20.46 -23.15 17.54
CA LYS A 330 19.51 -24.26 17.49
C LYS A 330 18.73 -24.28 16.18
N LEU A 331 18.37 -23.11 15.65
CA LEU A 331 17.66 -23.02 14.37
C LEU A 331 18.52 -23.59 13.25
N GLU A 332 19.75 -23.10 13.12
CA GLU A 332 20.64 -23.56 12.06
C GLU A 332 21.01 -25.04 12.23
N ALA A 333 21.32 -25.51 13.44
CA ALA A 333 21.61 -26.92 13.70
C ALA A 333 20.41 -27.82 13.32
N GLY A 334 19.19 -27.42 13.66
CA GLY A 334 17.96 -28.12 13.29
C GLY A 334 17.78 -28.21 11.77
N LEU A 335 17.90 -27.08 11.08
CA LEU A 335 17.81 -27.03 9.61
C LEU A 335 18.89 -27.89 8.94
N ARG A 336 20.13 -27.78 9.43
CA ARG A 336 21.29 -28.52 8.91
C ARG A 336 21.13 -30.03 9.07
N SER A 337 20.51 -30.49 10.17
CA SER A 337 20.23 -31.91 10.40
C SER A 337 19.30 -32.56 9.37
N LEU A 338 18.53 -31.75 8.63
CA LEU A 338 17.60 -32.21 7.59
C LEU A 338 18.26 -32.29 6.19
N ILE A 339 19.52 -31.87 6.06
CA ILE A 339 20.26 -31.83 4.80
C ILE A 339 21.38 -32.87 4.85
N SER A 340 21.38 -33.82 3.91
CA SER A 340 22.40 -34.88 3.88
C SER A 340 23.81 -34.35 3.66
N ASN A 341 23.97 -33.38 2.75
CA ASN A 341 25.25 -32.74 2.41
C ASN A 341 25.10 -31.23 2.55
N PRO A 342 25.19 -30.67 3.77
CA PRO A 342 25.01 -29.25 4.00
C PRO A 342 26.21 -28.42 3.52
N PRO A 343 26.03 -27.10 3.26
CA PRO A 343 27.11 -26.22 2.83
C PRO A 343 28.23 -26.15 3.86
N VAL A 344 29.46 -25.89 3.41
CA VAL A 344 30.62 -25.81 4.30
C VAL A 344 30.46 -24.65 5.29
N GLY A 345 30.72 -24.93 6.57
CA GLY A 345 30.62 -23.95 7.65
C GLY A 345 29.18 -23.69 8.11
N MET A 346 29.07 -23.11 9.31
CA MET A 346 27.81 -22.64 9.89
C MET A 346 27.88 -21.13 10.09
N ILE A 347 26.75 -20.44 9.91
CA ILE A 347 26.63 -19.00 10.19
C ILE A 347 26.61 -18.76 11.71
N TYR A 348 25.98 -19.66 12.46
CA TYR A 348 25.76 -19.64 13.90
C TYR A 348 26.21 -20.97 14.52
N PRO A 349 27.53 -21.22 14.63
CA PRO A 349 28.04 -22.45 15.24
C PRO A 349 27.78 -22.47 16.75
N SER A 350 27.44 -23.65 17.28
CA SER A 350 27.51 -23.94 18.71
C SER A 350 28.67 -24.91 18.99
N ALA A 351 29.18 -24.91 20.22
CA ALA A 351 30.24 -25.85 20.63
C ALA A 351 29.83 -27.32 20.40
N GLU A 352 28.55 -27.64 20.59
CA GLU A 352 27.99 -28.98 20.36
C GLU A 352 27.89 -29.31 18.86
N ALA A 353 27.53 -28.35 18.00
CA ALA A 353 27.42 -28.57 16.56
C ALA A 353 28.78 -28.73 15.88
N VAL A 354 29.82 -28.04 16.37
CA VAL A 354 31.19 -28.19 15.86
C VAL A 354 31.79 -29.55 16.21
N ALA A 355 31.35 -30.18 17.31
CA ALA A 355 31.80 -31.50 17.70
C ALA A 355 31.12 -32.66 16.94
N ALA A 356 30.04 -32.38 16.21
CA ALA A 356 29.27 -33.35 15.42
C ALA A 356 29.57 -33.29 13.91
N LEU A 357 30.36 -32.30 13.47
CA LEU A 357 30.95 -32.19 12.13
C LEU A 357 32.28 -32.94 12.09
#